data_AF-A0A924I981-F1
#
_entry.id   AF-A0A924I981-F1
#
_cell.length_a   1.000
_cell.length_b   1.000
_cell.length_c   1.000
_cell.angle_alpha   90.00
_cell.angle_beta   90.00
_cell.angle_gamma   90.00
#
_symmetry.space_group_name_H-M   'P 1'
#
loop_
_entity.id
_entity.type
_entity.pdbx_description
1 polymer ?
#
loop_
_entity_poly.entity_id
_entity_poly.type
_entity_poly.pdbx_seq_one_letter_code
_entity_poly.pdbx_strand_id
1 'polypeptide(L)' 'KEALKAGVAPPVILEATNLKALEIISLEDLKLNSVK' A
#
# COMPACT_ATOMS: atom_id res chain seq x y z
N LYS A 1 4.91 -3.50 -4.82
CA LYS A 1 5.92 -2.40 -4.78
C LYS A 1 6.14 -1.79 -6.17
N GLU A 2 6.19 -2.58 -7.25
CA GLU A 2 6.39 -2.03 -8.60
C GLU A 2 5.26 -1.09 -9.05
N ALA A 3 3.99 -1.46 -8.80
CA ALA A 3 2.85 -0.62 -9.20
C ALA A 3 2.89 0.78 -8.55
N LEU A 4 3.31 0.86 -7.27
CA LEU A 4 3.52 2.14 -6.59
C LEU A 4 4.61 2.97 -7.25
N LYS A 5 5.76 2.36 -7.57
CA LYS A 5 6.86 3.04 -8.25
C LYS A 5 6.48 3.51 -9.65
N ALA A 6 5.61 2.78 -10.34
CA ALA A 6 5.09 3.11 -11.65
C ALA A 6 3.91 4.10 -11.61
N GLY A 7 3.48 4.56 -10.41
CA GLY A 7 2.36 5.50 -10.26
C GLY A 7 0.99 4.91 -10.60
N VAL A 8 0.89 3.59 -10.66
CA VAL A 8 -0.33 2.83 -11.02
C VAL A 8 -0.73 1.86 -9.91
N ALA A 9 -0.39 2.19 -8.65
CA ALA A 9 -0.77 1.36 -7.52
C ALA A 9 -2.31 1.27 -7.45
N PRO A 10 -2.87 0.05 -7.38
CA PRO A 10 -4.29 -0.11 -7.20
C PRO A 10 -4.69 0.31 -5.77
N PRO A 11 -5.97 0.60 -5.56
CA PRO A 11 -6.50 0.81 -4.22
C PRO A 11 -6.28 -0.41 -3.33
N VAL A 12 -5.89 -0.19 -2.07
CA VAL A 12 -5.62 -1.22 -1.06
C VAL A 12 -6.57 -1.08 0.13
N ILE A 13 -6.82 -2.19 0.83
CA ILE A 13 -7.64 -2.22 2.05
C ILE A 13 -6.70 -2.43 3.23
N LEU A 14 -6.54 -1.40 4.06
CA LEU A 14 -5.56 -1.44 5.17
C LEU A 14 -5.91 -2.50 6.21
N GLU A 15 -7.18 -2.67 6.54
CA GLU A 15 -7.65 -3.65 7.53
C GLU A 15 -7.40 -5.10 7.09
N ALA A 16 -7.35 -5.34 5.78
CA ALA A 16 -7.06 -6.64 5.18
C ALA A 16 -5.57 -6.82 4.82
N THR A 17 -4.73 -5.80 5.05
CA THR A 17 -3.30 -5.84 4.72
C THR A 17 -2.49 -6.35 5.90
N ASN A 18 -1.66 -7.36 5.67
CA ASN A 18 -0.80 -7.92 6.71
C ASN A 18 0.28 -6.93 7.16
N LEU A 19 0.59 -6.89 8.47
CA LEU A 19 1.62 -6.03 9.05
C LEU A 19 3.02 -6.18 8.41
N LYS A 20 3.36 -7.38 7.89
CA LYS A 20 4.62 -7.62 7.16
C LYS A 20 4.77 -6.74 5.90
N ALA A 21 3.69 -6.17 5.37
CA ALA A 21 3.78 -5.21 4.28
C ALA A 21 4.67 -4.01 4.65
N LEU A 22 4.68 -3.60 5.93
CA LEU A 22 5.48 -2.49 6.43
C LEU A 22 7.00 -2.73 6.35
N GLU A 23 7.44 -3.97 6.19
CA GLU A 23 8.86 -4.29 5.97
C GLU A 23 9.31 -3.95 4.53
N ILE A 24 8.36 -3.78 3.61
CA ILE A 24 8.61 -3.66 2.16
C ILE A 24 8.26 -2.25 1.64
N ILE A 25 7.25 -1.62 2.25
CA ILE A 25 6.62 -0.36 1.87
C ILE A 25 6.23 0.44 3.13
N SER A 26 6.23 1.77 3.08
CA SER A 26 5.87 2.60 4.24
C SER A 26 4.36 2.58 4.52
N LEU A 27 3.98 2.92 5.75
CA LEU A 27 2.56 3.12 6.10
C LEU A 27 1.96 4.31 5.34
N GLU A 28 2.74 5.36 5.07
CA GLU A 28 2.27 6.52 4.30
C GLU A 28 1.90 6.12 2.87
N ASP A 29 2.73 5.31 2.21
CA ASP A 29 2.49 4.83 0.85
C ASP A 29 1.25 3.95 0.76
N LEU A 30 1.02 3.11 1.78
CA LEU A 30 -0.18 2.28 1.89
C LEU A 30 -1.44 3.13 2.10
N LYS A 31 -1.36 4.17 2.93
CA LYS A 31 -2.48 5.09 3.18
C LYS A 31 -2.83 5.91 1.95
N LEU A 32 -1.84 6.33 1.16
CA LEU A 32 -2.05 7.12 -0.07
C LEU A 32 -2.95 6.40 -1.07
N ASN A 33 -2.86 5.07 -1.10
CA ASN A 33 -3.61 4.21 -2.01
C ASN A 33 -4.73 3.46 -1.28
N SER A 34 -5.06 3.82 -0.03
CA SER A 34 -6.11 3.13 0.70
C SER A 34 -7.49 3.55 0.19
N VAL A 35 -8.35 2.56 -0.05
CA VAL A 35 -9.79 2.77 -0.06
C VAL A 35 -10.33 2.55 1.35
N LYS A 36 -11.38 3.30 1.67
CA LYS A 36 -12.03 3.27 2.98
C LYS A 36 -12.78 1.97 3.19
#